data_AF-A0A7G8X9G0-F1
#
_entry.id   AF-A0A7G8X9G0-F1
#
_cell.length_a   1.000
_cell.length_b   1.000
_cell.length_c   1.000
_cell.angle_alpha   90.00
_cell.angle_beta   90.00
_cell.angle_gamma   90.00
#
_symmetry.space_group_name_H-M   'P 1'
#
loop_
_entity.id
_entity.type
_entity.pdbx_description
1 polymer ?
#
loop_
_entity_poly.entity_id
_entity_poly.type
_entity_poly.pdbx_seq_one_letter_code
_entity_poly.pdbx_strand_id
1 'polypeptide(L)'
;MISIDRKLRLRDLEIFRFFKDNKMLAYVIIEDTRGPFTEEDKKLEPLCFLDDEDINIIVNVFKIYFLSDEPLEKEDSMMLRQFFGELVDISSVTNYITQEFIQKDLYEHVDDSWDIKTHQRMLDIVGSKYKIQSIDEKNWLNLSQE
;
A
#
# COMPACT_ATOMS: atom_id res chain seq x y z
N MET A 1 2.88 -1.39 22.21
CA MET A 1 4.07 -1.04 21.40
C MET A 1 3.76 -1.24 19.94
N ILE A 2 4.02 -0.25 19.09
CA ILE A 2 3.83 -0.34 17.65
C ILE A 2 5.16 -0.71 16.99
N SER A 3 5.14 -1.61 16.01
CA SER A 3 6.29 -1.90 15.16
C SER A 3 5.88 -2.15 13.71
N ILE A 4 6.80 -1.85 12.80
CA ILE A 4 6.59 -1.95 11.36
C ILE A 4 7.76 -2.71 10.76
N ASP A 5 7.45 -3.68 9.91
CA ASP A 5 8.42 -4.53 9.24
C ASP A 5 8.20 -4.43 7.73
N ARG A 6 9.13 -3.75 7.05
CA ARG A 6 9.05 -3.53 5.59
C ARG A 6 9.44 -4.80 4.85
N LYS A 7 8.53 -5.32 4.02
CA LYS A 7 8.71 -6.54 3.20
C LYS A 7 9.10 -6.26 1.77
N LEU A 8 8.60 -5.18 1.19
CA LEU A 8 8.95 -4.78 -0.17
C LEU A 8 9.26 -3.29 -0.23
N ARG A 9 10.29 -2.94 -1.00
CA ARG A 9 10.59 -1.57 -1.41
C ARG A 9 10.93 -1.52 -2.88
N LEU A 10 10.02 -0.98 -3.66
CA LEU A 10 10.24 -0.59 -5.05
C LEU A 10 10.16 0.93 -5.15
N ARG A 11 10.37 1.48 -6.36
CA ARG A 11 10.35 2.92 -6.57
C ARG A 11 8.99 3.54 -6.25
N ASP A 12 7.90 2.81 -6.55
CA ASP A 12 6.52 3.31 -6.49
C ASP A 12 5.61 2.42 -5.64
N LEU A 13 6.20 1.47 -4.91
CA LEU A 13 5.46 0.50 -4.14
C LEU A 13 6.24 0.08 -2.90
N GLU A 14 5.63 0.23 -1.73
CA GLU A 14 6.13 -0.32 -0.48
C GLU A 14 5.08 -1.22 0.17
N ILE A 15 5.52 -2.35 0.75
CA ILE A 15 4.65 -3.27 1.50
C ILE A 15 5.24 -3.48 2.89
N PHE A 16 4.39 -3.35 3.90
CA PHE A 16 4.73 -3.45 5.31
C PHE A 16 3.84 -4.47 6.02
N ARG A 17 4.38 -5.10 7.07
CA ARG A 17 3.60 -5.67 8.17
C ARG A 17 3.50 -4.65 9.28
N PHE A 18 2.30 -4.40 9.77
CA PHE A 18 2.06 -3.53 10.91
C PHE A 18 1.68 -4.36 12.13
N PHE A 19 2.36 -4.10 13.25
CA PHE A 19 2.16 -4.81 14.51
C PHE A 19 1.77 -3.85 15.63
N LYS A 20 0.87 -4.30 16.49
CA LYS A 20 0.50 -3.67 17.76
C LYS A 20 0.56 -4.72 18.85
N ASP A 21 1.32 -4.43 19.91
CA ASP A 21 1.50 -5.31 21.06
C ASP A 21 1.95 -6.73 20.65
N ASN A 22 2.90 -6.78 19.71
CA ASN A 22 3.45 -7.98 19.08
C ASN A 22 2.44 -8.85 18.30
N LYS A 23 1.18 -8.41 18.15
CA LYS A 23 0.20 -9.01 17.24
C LYS A 23 0.25 -8.27 15.91
N MET A 24 0.30 -9.02 14.81
CA MET A 24 0.16 -8.42 13.49
C MET A 24 -1.29 -8.00 13.26
N LEU A 25 -1.50 -6.75 12.87
CA LEU A 25 -2.84 -6.20 12.63
C LEU A 25 -3.21 -6.23 11.15
N ALA A 26 -2.27 -5.83 10.29
CA ALA A 26 -2.54 -5.72 8.87
C ALA A 26 -1.23 -5.73 8.06
N TYR A 27 -1.36 -6.11 6.80
CA TYR A 27 -0.46 -5.66 5.75
C TYR A 27 -0.85 -4.26 5.31
N VAL A 28 0.15 -3.43 5.07
CA VAL A 28 -0.03 -2.08 4.56
C VAL A 28 0.72 -1.97 3.24
N ILE A 29 0.00 -1.62 2.19
CA ILE A 29 0.53 -1.43 0.85
C ILE A 29 0.44 0.05 0.52
N ILE A 30 1.54 0.67 0.13
CA ILE A 30 1.57 2.06 -0.33
C ILE A 30 1.98 2.04 -1.79
N GLU A 31 1.10 2.53 -2.66
CA GLU A 31 1.32 2.68 -4.09
C GLU A 31 1.38 4.17 -4.45
N ASP A 32 2.48 4.59 -5.07
CA ASP A 32 2.62 5.91 -5.68
C ASP A 32 2.06 5.85 -7.12
N THR A 33 0.93 6.52 -7.37
CA THR A 33 0.30 6.48 -8.70
C THR A 33 1.06 7.31 -9.72
N ARG A 34 1.97 8.19 -9.27
CA ARG A 34 2.65 9.22 -10.06
C ARG A 34 1.71 10.09 -10.89
N GLY A 35 0.49 10.27 -10.43
CA GLY A 35 -0.54 10.98 -11.16
C GLY A 35 -1.65 11.52 -10.26
N PRO A 36 -2.47 12.43 -10.80
CA PRO A 36 -3.60 12.99 -10.08
C PRO A 36 -4.69 11.94 -9.84
N PHE A 37 -5.73 12.33 -9.10
CA PHE A 37 -6.92 11.50 -8.90
C PHE A 37 -7.54 11.06 -10.23
N THR A 38 -7.90 9.77 -10.34
CA THR A 38 -8.73 9.31 -11.46
C THR A 38 -10.20 9.65 -11.23
N GLU A 39 -11.02 9.54 -12.28
CA GLU A 39 -12.47 9.75 -12.17
C GLU A 39 -13.14 8.73 -11.23
N GLU A 40 -12.56 7.55 -11.05
CA GLU A 40 -12.99 6.58 -10.05
C GLU A 40 -12.61 7.01 -8.64
N ASP A 41 -11.40 7.55 -8.44
CA ASP A 41 -10.94 8.01 -7.14
C ASP A 41 -11.81 9.16 -6.61
N LYS A 42 -12.21 10.09 -7.49
CA LYS A 42 -13.11 11.22 -7.15
C LYS A 42 -14.48 10.78 -6.62
N LYS A 43 -14.90 9.53 -6.87
CA LYS A 43 -16.18 8.99 -6.37
C LYS A 43 -16.11 8.48 -4.93
N LEU A 44 -14.92 8.41 -4.34
CA LEU A 44 -14.75 7.96 -2.96
C LEU A 44 -15.17 9.06 -1.98
N GLU A 45 -16.00 8.73 -1.00
CA GLU A 45 -16.41 9.65 0.07
C GLU A 45 -15.24 9.79 1.06
N PRO A 46 -14.34 10.77 0.86
CA PRO A 46 -14.69 12.18 1.06
C PRO A 46 -14.31 13.13 -0.10
N LEU A 47 -13.69 12.62 -1.16
CA LEU A 47 -13.20 13.42 -2.29
C LEU A 47 -14.35 14.00 -3.12
N CYS A 48 -15.50 13.34 -3.14
CA CYS A 48 -16.70 13.83 -3.81
C CYS A 48 -17.27 15.13 -3.22
N PHE A 49 -16.78 15.56 -2.05
CA PHE A 49 -17.17 16.83 -1.41
C PHE A 49 -16.13 17.95 -1.59
N LEU A 50 -14.98 17.66 -2.22
CA LEU A 50 -13.98 18.67 -2.59
C LEU A 50 -14.39 19.35 -3.90
N ASP A 51 -14.03 20.62 -4.06
CA ASP A 51 -14.24 21.32 -5.33
C ASP A 51 -13.18 20.93 -6.38
N ASP A 52 -13.49 21.19 -7.64
CA ASP A 52 -12.61 20.84 -8.75
C ASP A 52 -11.28 21.63 -8.70
N GLU A 53 -11.26 22.83 -8.11
CA GLU A 53 -10.05 23.65 -8.01
C GLU A 53 -9.03 23.00 -7.08
N ASP A 54 -9.46 22.57 -5.88
CA ASP A 54 -8.63 21.89 -4.90
C ASP A 54 -8.13 20.53 -5.42
N ILE A 55 -8.99 19.76 -6.09
CA ILE A 55 -8.62 18.46 -6.67
C ILE A 55 -7.57 18.62 -7.77
N ASN A 56 -7.67 19.67 -8.59
CA ASN A 56 -6.76 19.90 -9.72
C ASN A 56 -5.36 20.37 -9.29
N ILE A 57 -5.18 20.87 -8.07
CA ILE A 57 -3.86 21.22 -7.51
C ILE A 57 -3.06 19.95 -7.19
N ILE A 58 -3.74 18.84 -6.91
CA ILE A 58 -3.09 17.58 -6.55
C ILE A 58 -2.57 16.89 -7.82
N VAL A 59 -1.25 16.84 -7.95
CA VAL A 59 -0.56 16.26 -9.11
C VAL A 59 -0.12 14.82 -8.88
N ASN A 60 -0.12 14.37 -7.62
CA ASN A 60 0.21 13.00 -7.27
C ASN A 60 -0.64 12.47 -6.10
N VAL A 61 -1.07 11.21 -6.20
CA VAL A 61 -1.91 10.55 -5.21
C VAL A 61 -1.25 9.24 -4.76
N PHE A 62 -1.17 9.04 -3.45
CA PHE A 62 -0.79 7.76 -2.88
C PHE A 62 -2.02 6.92 -2.58
N LYS A 63 -2.00 5.64 -2.95
CA LYS A 63 -3.02 4.68 -2.52
C LYS A 63 -2.46 3.85 -1.39
N ILE A 64 -3.13 3.90 -0.25
CA ILE A 64 -2.78 3.14 0.95
C ILE A 64 -3.86 2.07 1.14
N TYR A 65 -3.44 0.82 1.09
CA TYR A 65 -4.31 -0.32 1.30
C TYR A 65 -3.98 -0.99 2.62
N PHE A 66 -4.98 -1.18 3.47
CA PHE A 66 -4.89 -1.98 4.68
C PHE A 66 -5.56 -3.33 4.43
N LEU A 67 -4.78 -4.39 4.50
CA LEU A 67 -5.22 -5.75 4.21
C LEU A 67 -5.07 -6.61 5.47
N SER A 68 -6.18 -7.12 5.98
CA SER A 68 -6.25 -7.96 7.19
C SER A 68 -7.11 -9.20 6.96
N ASP A 69 -7.01 -10.18 7.85
CA ASP A 69 -7.83 -11.40 7.85
C ASP A 69 -9.21 -11.19 8.49
N GLU A 70 -9.29 -10.27 9.43
CA GLU A 70 -10.50 -9.84 10.13
C GLU A 70 -10.71 -8.33 9.96
N PRO A 71 -11.95 -7.81 10.07
CA PRO A 71 -12.18 -6.38 10.13
C PRO A 71 -11.34 -5.74 11.23
N LEU A 72 -10.69 -4.62 10.92
CA LEU A 72 -9.96 -3.85 11.92
C LEU A 72 -10.94 -3.23 12.91
N GLU A 73 -10.56 -3.25 14.19
CA GLU A 73 -11.24 -2.45 15.20
C GLU A 73 -11.16 -0.97 14.82
N LYS A 74 -12.21 -0.20 15.14
CA LYS A 74 -12.29 1.22 14.73
C LYS A 74 -11.07 2.03 15.16
N GLU A 75 -10.56 1.79 16.36
CA GLU A 75 -9.38 2.47 16.88
C GLU A 75 -8.11 2.13 16.10
N ASP A 76 -7.95 0.85 15.70
CA ASP A 76 -6.79 0.39 14.93
C ASP A 76 -6.85 0.91 13.49
N SER A 77 -8.04 0.90 12.88
CA SER A 77 -8.28 1.52 11.56
C SER A 77 -7.92 3.00 11.57
N MET A 78 -8.40 3.77 12.56
CA MET A 78 -8.08 5.19 12.71
C MET A 78 -6.58 5.42 12.92
N MET A 79 -5.94 4.60 13.76
CA MET A 79 -4.50 4.67 14.01
C MET A 79 -3.68 4.41 12.74
N LEU A 80 -4.02 3.38 11.97
CA LEU A 80 -3.35 3.05 10.71
C LEU A 80 -3.49 4.19 9.69
N ARG A 81 -4.71 4.71 9.53
CA ARG A 81 -5.00 5.85 8.64
C ARG A 81 -4.16 7.07 9.01
N GLN A 82 -4.12 7.42 10.29
CA GLN A 82 -3.31 8.56 10.75
C GLN A 82 -1.82 8.32 10.52
N PHE A 83 -1.29 7.17 10.97
CA PHE A 83 0.13 6.87 10.91
C PHE A 83 0.66 6.89 9.47
N PHE A 84 -0.02 6.21 8.55
CA PHE A 84 0.42 6.14 7.17
C PHE A 84 0.05 7.38 6.36
N GLY A 85 -1.01 8.09 6.74
CA GLY A 85 -1.34 9.39 6.18
C GLY A 85 -0.22 10.41 6.42
N GLU A 86 0.23 10.55 7.67
CA GLU A 86 1.35 11.41 8.05
C GLU A 86 2.67 11.02 7.35
N LEU A 87 2.83 9.75 6.96
CA LEU A 87 4.01 9.26 6.27
C LEU A 87 4.08 9.71 4.81
N VAL A 88 2.93 9.80 4.12
CA VAL A 88 2.85 10.10 2.68
C VAL A 88 2.40 11.53 2.38
N ASP A 89 1.79 12.22 3.35
CA ASP A 89 1.38 13.61 3.26
C ASP A 89 2.58 14.55 3.42
N ILE A 90 3.40 14.62 2.37
CA ILE A 90 4.69 15.33 2.39
C ILE A 90 4.63 16.72 1.75
N SER A 91 3.56 17.06 1.03
CA SER A 91 3.46 18.34 0.31
C SER A 91 2.02 18.74 -0.01
N SER A 92 1.80 20.04 -0.25
CA SER A 92 0.49 20.59 -0.61
C SER A 92 -0.03 20.19 -2.00
N VAL A 93 0.77 19.49 -2.81
CA VAL A 93 0.42 19.03 -4.17
C VAL A 93 0.31 17.51 -4.25
N THR A 94 0.47 16.83 -3.11
CA THR A 94 0.31 15.39 -2.95
C THR A 94 -0.88 15.11 -2.05
N ASN A 95 -1.58 14.01 -2.29
CA ASN A 95 -2.65 13.56 -1.39
C ASN A 95 -2.66 12.02 -1.32
N TYR A 96 -3.52 11.44 -0.49
CA TYR A 96 -3.62 10.01 -0.36
C TYR A 96 -5.06 9.52 -0.17
N ILE A 97 -5.28 8.26 -0.51
CA ILE A 97 -6.54 7.54 -0.34
C ILE A 97 -6.26 6.29 0.46
N THR A 98 -7.03 6.06 1.53
CA THR A 98 -6.96 4.84 2.33
C THR A 98 -8.15 3.93 2.05
N GLN A 99 -7.90 2.64 1.83
CA GLN A 99 -8.94 1.61 1.67
C GLN A 99 -8.61 0.37 2.50
N GLU A 100 -9.64 -0.26 3.06
CA GLU A 100 -9.53 -1.46 3.89
C GLU A 100 -10.09 -2.68 3.16
N PHE A 101 -9.38 -3.80 3.24
CA PHE A 101 -9.70 -5.06 2.58
C PHE A 101 -9.57 -6.21 3.58
N ILE A 102 -10.51 -7.17 3.49
CA ILE A 102 -10.55 -8.35 4.35
C ILE A 102 -10.37 -9.60 3.51
N GLN A 103 -9.38 -10.43 3.85
CA GLN A 103 -9.09 -11.71 3.21
C GLN A 103 -8.85 -12.79 4.28
N LYS A 104 -9.82 -13.68 4.53
CA LYS A 104 -9.77 -14.63 5.67
C LYS A 104 -8.56 -15.56 5.69
N ASP A 105 -8.11 -16.03 4.52
CA ASP A 105 -6.97 -16.93 4.32
C ASP A 105 -5.65 -16.18 4.06
N LEU A 106 -5.59 -14.88 4.41
CA LEU A 106 -4.45 -14.01 4.10
C LEU A 106 -3.12 -14.55 4.62
N TYR A 107 -3.10 -15.19 5.79
CA TYR A 107 -1.86 -15.70 6.40
C TYR A 107 -1.56 -17.17 6.08
N GLU A 108 -2.52 -17.91 5.53
CA GLU A 108 -2.34 -19.34 5.19
C GLU A 108 -1.39 -19.54 4.01
N HIS A 109 -1.17 -18.49 3.22
CA HIS A 109 -0.41 -18.52 1.98
C HIS A 109 0.83 -17.61 2.00
N VAL A 110 1.14 -17.02 3.14
CA VAL A 110 2.32 -16.18 3.30
C VAL A 110 3.41 -17.02 3.96
N ASP A 111 4.15 -17.76 3.14
CA ASP A 111 5.40 -18.38 3.59
C ASP A 111 6.44 -17.30 3.95
N ASP A 112 7.37 -17.63 4.84
CA ASP A 112 8.48 -16.73 5.20
C ASP A 112 9.39 -16.41 4.01
N SER A 113 9.34 -17.20 2.93
CA SER A 113 9.90 -16.84 1.63
C SER A 113 8.96 -15.87 0.91
N TRP A 114 9.08 -14.60 1.26
CA TRP A 114 8.40 -13.46 0.66
C TRP A 114 8.79 -13.25 -0.81
N ASP A 115 8.32 -14.14 -1.67
CA ASP A 115 8.58 -14.07 -3.10
C ASP A 115 7.71 -13.01 -3.79
N ILE A 116 8.06 -12.67 -5.02
CA ILE A 116 7.31 -11.69 -5.83
C ILE A 116 5.84 -12.11 -6.01
N LYS A 117 5.55 -13.42 -6.03
CA LYS A 117 4.19 -13.94 -6.25
C LYS A 117 3.28 -13.62 -5.07
N THR A 118 3.76 -13.75 -3.85
CA THR A 118 3.00 -13.41 -2.63
C THR A 118 2.63 -11.92 -2.64
N HIS A 119 3.59 -11.04 -2.92
CA HIS A 119 3.32 -9.60 -3.03
C HIS A 119 2.36 -9.27 -4.17
N GLN A 120 2.51 -9.92 -5.34
CA GLN A 120 1.60 -9.72 -6.46
C GLN A 120 0.17 -10.19 -6.14
N ARG A 121 0.01 -11.30 -5.41
CA ARG A 121 -1.31 -11.76 -4.94
C ARG A 121 -1.97 -10.72 -4.04
N MET A 122 -1.22 -10.10 -3.13
CA MET A 122 -1.75 -9.03 -2.27
C MET A 122 -2.25 -7.83 -3.09
N LEU A 123 -1.48 -7.43 -4.12
CA LEU A 123 -1.88 -6.37 -5.05
C LEU A 123 -3.17 -6.74 -5.80
N ASP A 124 -3.28 -7.98 -6.27
CA ASP A 124 -4.46 -8.44 -6.99
C ASP A 124 -5.71 -8.47 -6.09
N ILE A 125 -5.56 -8.81 -4.80
CA ILE A 125 -6.66 -8.78 -3.80
C ILE A 125 -7.20 -7.36 -3.61
N VAL A 126 -6.31 -6.37 -3.48
CA VAL A 126 -6.71 -4.97 -3.29
C VAL A 126 -7.11 -4.28 -4.61
N GLY A 127 -7.10 -5.02 -5.72
CA GLY A 127 -7.48 -4.52 -7.05
C GLY A 127 -6.45 -3.54 -7.65
N SER A 128 -5.21 -3.56 -7.18
CA SER A 128 -4.14 -2.73 -7.75
C SER A 128 -3.80 -3.19 -9.17
N LYS A 129 -3.54 -2.22 -10.05
CA LYS A 129 -3.06 -2.49 -11.41
C LYS A 129 -1.54 -2.64 -11.48
N TYR A 130 -0.83 -2.43 -10.36
CA TYR A 130 0.61 -2.53 -10.29
C TYR A 130 1.07 -3.96 -10.57
N LYS A 131 2.02 -4.11 -11.49
CA LYS A 131 2.65 -5.40 -11.81
C LYS A 131 4.11 -5.36 -11.42
N ILE A 132 4.46 -6.16 -10.40
CA ILE A 132 5.83 -6.31 -9.96
C ILE A 132 6.57 -7.08 -11.06
N GLN A 133 7.57 -6.43 -11.67
CA GLN A 133 8.39 -7.07 -12.68
C GLN A 133 9.18 -8.21 -12.02
N SER A 134 9.10 -9.40 -12.62
CA SER A 134 9.99 -10.49 -12.26
C SER A 134 11.43 -10.05 -12.56
N ILE A 135 12.31 -10.13 -11.57
CA ILE A 135 13.74 -9.97 -11.82
C ILE A 135 14.16 -11.16 -12.69
N ASP A 136 14.47 -10.90 -13.96
CA ASP A 136 15.02 -11.92 -14.84
C ASP A 136 16.50 -12.11 -14.47
N GLU A 137 16.78 -13.13 -13.66
CA GLU A 137 18.14 -13.48 -13.21
C GLU A 137 19.11 -13.66 -14.38
N LYS A 138 18.61 -13.95 -15.59
CA LYS A 138 19.44 -14.05 -16.81
C LYS A 138 20.04 -12.72 -17.26
N ASN A 139 19.44 -11.59 -16.88
CA ASN A 139 19.95 -10.26 -17.21
C ASN A 139 20.93 -9.74 -16.15
N TRP A 140 21.17 -10.50 -15.09
CA TRP A 140 22.22 -10.19 -14.14
C TRP A 140 23.53 -10.69 -14.74
N LEU A 141 24.23 -9.77 -15.41
CA LEU A 141 25.68 -9.87 -15.56
C LEU A 141 26.23 -9.97 -14.13
N ASN A 142 26.59 -11.18 -13.71
CA ASN A 142 27.28 -11.41 -12.45
C ASN A 142 28.49 -10.47 -12.41
N LEU A 143 28.42 -9.44 -11.56
CA LEU A 143 29.54 -8.54 -11.30
C LEU A 143 30.63 -9.23 -10.45
N SER A 144 30.49 -10.53 -10.15
CA SER A 144 31.62 -11.35 -9.72
C SER A 144 32.44 -11.71 -10.95
N GLN A 145 33.52 -10.96 -11.18
CA GLN A 145 34.65 -11.48 -11.93
C GLN A 145 35.28 -12.64 -11.14
N GLU A 146 35.73 -13.65 -11.86
CA GLU A 146 36.51 -14.79 -11.35
C GLU A 146 37.74 -14.35 -10.54
#